data_AF-A0A915MFW8-F1
#
_entry.id   AF-A0A915MFW8-F1
#
_cell.length_a   1.000
_cell.length_b   1.000
_cell.length_c   1.000
_cell.angle_alpha   90.00
_cell.angle_beta   90.00
_cell.angle_gamma   90.00
#
_symmetry.space_group_name_H-M   'P 1'
#
loop_
_entity.id
_entity.type
_entity.pdbx_description
1 polymer ?
#
loop_
_entity_poly.entity_id
_entity_poly.type
_entity_poly.pdbx_seq_one_letter_code
_entity_poly.pdbx_strand_id
1 'polypeptide(L)'
;MIEQGCGDSPKEVKDIQFAVCETPFCNTKELFDKTLFCFIKDSQKEKYKKAIKQCDKECFVSRDANGLLWKGCGSCKGKDIKDCYACKTDYCNEEKRVYKHCLDGIYDYSYQGIKPKTCKNKYEDYCYSEIIENNKIKKGCGKCTKTTCITCNNGHRCNDKLDFRTFCRTKNGNKKCKEDWCYIAPLDEREKGKIQNILEAPSKW
;
A
#
# COMPACT_ATOMS: atom_id res chain seq x y z
N MET A 1 31.98 0.79 -15.35
CA MET A 1 32.78 -0.21 -16.09
C MET A 1 31.86 -1.38 -16.39
N ILE A 2 31.80 -1.85 -17.64
CA ILE A 2 31.02 -3.03 -18.02
C ILE A 2 32.02 -4.11 -18.36
N GLU A 3 31.88 -5.27 -17.73
CA GLU A 3 32.69 -6.45 -17.98
C GLU A 3 31.97 -7.33 -19.03
N GLN A 4 32.73 -7.88 -19.98
CA GLN A 4 32.21 -8.75 -21.04
C GLN A 4 32.75 -10.17 -20.84
N GLY A 5 31.93 -11.20 -21.07
CA GLY A 5 32.33 -12.59 -20.87
C GLY A 5 31.45 -13.58 -21.61
N CYS A 6 31.71 -14.87 -21.38
CA CYS A 6 31.00 -15.99 -22.00
C CYS A 6 30.01 -16.64 -21.03
N GLY A 7 28.90 -17.17 -21.56
CA GLY A 7 27.87 -17.88 -20.79
C GLY A 7 26.57 -17.10 -20.66
N ASP A 8 25.64 -17.65 -19.88
CA ASP A 8 24.28 -17.13 -19.68
C ASP A 8 24.11 -16.33 -18.38
N SER A 9 25.17 -16.22 -17.57
CA SER A 9 25.22 -15.47 -16.32
C SER A 9 26.66 -15.30 -15.80
N PRO A 10 26.97 -14.24 -15.02
CA PRO A 10 28.21 -14.13 -14.26
C PRO A 10 28.21 -15.12 -13.08
N LYS A 11 28.78 -16.31 -13.24
CA LYS A 11 28.72 -17.39 -12.23
C LYS A 11 29.38 -17.04 -10.89
N GLU A 12 30.40 -16.18 -10.92
CA GLU A 12 31.21 -15.85 -9.74
C GLU A 12 30.64 -14.67 -8.94
N VAL A 13 29.67 -13.93 -9.49
CA VAL A 13 29.12 -12.74 -8.83
C VAL A 13 27.61 -12.82 -8.74
N LYS A 14 27.10 -12.71 -7.52
CA LYS A 14 25.66 -12.74 -7.23
C LYS A 14 25.07 -11.32 -7.27
N ASP A 15 23.78 -11.25 -7.57
CA ASP A 15 22.98 -10.02 -7.50
C ASP A 15 23.44 -8.85 -8.40
N ILE A 16 24.24 -9.13 -9.43
CA ILE A 16 24.64 -8.16 -10.45
C ILE A 16 23.77 -8.30 -11.70
N GLN A 17 23.34 -7.16 -12.22
CA GLN A 17 22.54 -7.12 -13.44
C GLN A 17 23.35 -7.51 -14.67
N PHE A 18 22.77 -8.32 -15.55
CA PHE A 18 23.42 -8.76 -16.77
C PHE A 18 22.46 -8.87 -17.94
N ALA A 19 23.01 -8.65 -19.13
CA ALA A 19 22.37 -8.84 -20.41
C ALA A 19 22.97 -10.07 -21.11
N VAL A 20 22.16 -10.78 -21.89
CA VAL A 20 22.56 -11.95 -22.68
C VAL A 20 22.11 -11.74 -24.11
N CYS A 21 22.92 -12.19 -25.07
CA CYS A 21 22.61 -12.09 -26.49
C CYS A 21 23.15 -13.33 -27.23
N GLU A 22 22.55 -13.65 -28.38
CA GLU A 22 22.69 -14.96 -29.03
C GLU A 22 23.59 -14.94 -30.28
N THR A 23 23.98 -13.76 -30.79
CA THR A 23 24.78 -13.65 -32.02
C THR A 23 26.27 -13.40 -31.71
N PRO A 24 27.22 -13.78 -32.58
CA PRO A 24 28.64 -13.48 -32.35
C PRO A 24 28.89 -11.99 -32.11
N PHE A 25 29.76 -11.66 -31.14
CA PHE A 25 30.20 -10.30 -30.80
C PHE A 25 29.07 -9.30 -30.43
N CYS A 26 27.91 -9.79 -29.98
CA CYS A 26 26.76 -8.94 -29.63
C CYS A 26 26.84 -8.29 -28.23
N ASN A 27 27.73 -8.77 -27.36
CA ASN A 27 27.80 -8.43 -25.95
C ASN A 27 28.45 -7.05 -25.73
N THR A 28 27.91 -6.00 -26.33
CA THR A 28 28.46 -4.64 -26.30
C THR A 28 27.95 -3.84 -25.09
N LYS A 29 28.66 -2.76 -24.74
CA LYS A 29 28.16 -1.77 -23.77
C LYS A 29 26.82 -1.18 -24.19
N GLU A 30 26.65 -0.91 -25.48
CA GLU A 30 25.42 -0.36 -26.04
C GLU A 30 24.23 -1.32 -25.84
N LEU A 31 24.44 -2.63 -26.00
CA LEU A 31 23.41 -3.64 -25.69
C LEU A 31 22.95 -3.48 -24.24
N PHE A 32 23.89 -3.46 -23.28
CA PHE A 32 23.57 -3.34 -21.86
C PHE A 32 22.83 -2.04 -21.54
N ASP A 33 23.29 -0.90 -22.07
CA ASP A 33 22.68 0.41 -21.82
C ASP A 33 21.24 0.51 -22.38
N LYS A 34 20.93 -0.26 -23.43
CA LYS A 34 19.59 -0.33 -24.05
C LYS A 34 18.73 -1.48 -23.51
N THR A 35 19.28 -2.30 -22.62
CA THR A 35 18.61 -3.48 -22.07
C THR A 35 17.55 -3.06 -21.07
N LEU A 36 16.35 -3.65 -21.18
CA LEU A 36 15.25 -3.40 -20.26
C LEU A 36 15.42 -4.22 -18.97
N PHE A 37 15.40 -3.54 -17.82
CA PHE A 37 15.33 -4.17 -16.50
C PHE A 37 14.03 -3.80 -15.78
N CYS A 38 13.35 -4.79 -15.20
CA CYS A 38 12.08 -4.59 -14.49
C CYS A 38 12.21 -4.83 -12.99
N PHE A 39 11.24 -4.36 -12.20
CA PHE A 39 11.04 -4.91 -10.87
C PHE A 39 10.42 -6.31 -10.96
N ILE A 40 10.92 -7.25 -10.15
CA ILE A 40 10.39 -8.61 -10.03
C ILE A 40 10.01 -8.90 -8.57
N LYS A 41 9.00 -9.75 -8.38
CA LYS A 41 8.62 -10.26 -7.05
C LYS A 41 9.72 -11.19 -6.53
N ASP A 42 10.19 -10.95 -5.31
CA ASP A 42 11.11 -11.87 -4.65
C ASP A 42 10.33 -13.11 -4.19
N SER A 43 10.83 -14.32 -4.48
CA SER A 43 10.12 -15.58 -4.18
C SER A 43 9.95 -15.86 -2.68
N GLN A 44 10.61 -15.08 -1.83
CA GLN A 44 10.63 -15.29 -0.37
C GLN A 44 10.17 -14.08 0.46
N LYS A 45 9.85 -12.92 -0.15
CA LYS A 45 9.46 -11.69 0.59
C LYS A 45 8.37 -10.90 -0.13
N GLU A 46 7.57 -10.16 0.64
CA GLU A 46 6.66 -9.10 0.10
C GLU A 46 7.41 -7.90 -0.52
N LYS A 47 8.75 -7.97 -0.62
CA LYS A 47 9.61 -6.92 -1.19
C LYS A 47 9.95 -7.25 -2.64
N TYR A 48 9.97 -6.21 -3.48
CA TYR A 48 10.34 -6.32 -4.89
C TYR A 48 11.82 -5.99 -5.05
N LYS A 49 12.49 -6.68 -5.98
CA LYS A 49 13.90 -6.43 -6.32
C LYS A 49 14.05 -6.09 -7.80
N LYS A 50 15.18 -5.48 -8.13
CA LYS A 50 15.59 -5.27 -9.52
C LYS A 50 15.86 -6.63 -10.17
N ALA A 51 15.39 -6.83 -11.40
CA ALA A 51 15.70 -8.02 -12.16
C ALA A 51 17.21 -8.10 -12.39
N ILE A 52 17.79 -9.26 -12.07
CA ILE A 52 19.21 -9.55 -12.32
C ILE A 52 19.42 -9.78 -13.82
N LYS A 53 18.57 -10.60 -14.44
CA LYS A 53 18.58 -10.83 -15.88
C LYS A 53 17.70 -9.82 -16.62
N GLN A 54 18.10 -9.46 -17.83
CA GLN A 54 17.29 -8.64 -18.76
C GLN A 54 15.86 -9.15 -18.98
N CYS A 55 14.97 -8.23 -19.36
CA CYS A 55 13.64 -8.53 -19.87
C CYS A 55 13.56 -8.27 -21.38
N ASP A 56 12.86 -9.12 -22.13
CA ASP A 56 12.93 -9.09 -23.59
C ASP A 56 12.08 -8.01 -24.27
N LYS A 57 10.97 -7.58 -23.65
CA LYS A 57 9.98 -6.69 -24.31
C LYS A 57 9.43 -5.60 -23.42
N GLU A 58 8.82 -5.99 -22.31
CA GLU A 58 8.04 -5.10 -21.46
C GLU A 58 8.18 -5.51 -20.00
N CYS A 59 8.00 -4.55 -19.10
CA CYS A 59 7.72 -4.78 -17.70
C CYS A 59 6.21 -4.74 -17.47
N PHE A 60 5.71 -5.54 -16.53
CA PHE A 60 4.34 -5.42 -16.07
C PHE A 60 4.25 -5.27 -14.55
N VAL A 61 3.19 -4.62 -14.10
CA VAL A 61 2.69 -4.64 -12.73
C VAL A 61 1.19 -4.88 -12.77
N SER A 62 0.69 -5.77 -11.94
CA SER A 62 -0.73 -6.09 -11.87
C SER A 62 -1.19 -6.38 -10.46
N ARG A 63 -2.49 -6.22 -10.23
CA ARG A 63 -3.12 -6.59 -8.97
C ARG A 63 -4.33 -7.47 -9.22
N ASP A 64 -4.38 -8.61 -8.55
CA ASP A 64 -5.51 -9.53 -8.66
C ASP A 64 -6.74 -9.04 -7.85
N ALA A 65 -7.86 -9.73 -7.97
CA ALA A 65 -9.08 -9.41 -7.23
C ALA A 65 -8.91 -9.48 -5.69
N ASN A 66 -7.92 -10.23 -5.21
CA ASN A 66 -7.60 -10.39 -3.79
C ASN A 66 -6.66 -9.31 -3.26
N GLY A 67 -6.16 -8.43 -4.13
CA GLY A 67 -5.20 -7.40 -3.78
C GLY A 67 -3.73 -7.83 -3.90
N LEU A 68 -3.44 -9.06 -4.32
CA LEU A 68 -2.08 -9.55 -4.48
C LEU A 68 -1.42 -8.85 -5.66
N LEU A 69 -0.27 -8.21 -5.41
CA LEU A 69 0.50 -7.51 -6.41
C LEU A 69 1.50 -8.45 -7.10
N TRP A 70 1.61 -8.32 -8.42
CA TRP A 70 2.54 -9.04 -9.27
C TRP A 70 3.36 -8.04 -10.09
N LYS A 71 4.65 -8.33 -10.25
CA LYS A 71 5.58 -7.54 -11.05
C LYS A 71 6.55 -8.46 -11.76
N GLY A 72 6.89 -8.16 -13.00
CA GLY A 72 7.99 -8.85 -13.69
C GLY A 72 8.17 -8.46 -15.14
N CYS A 73 8.96 -9.27 -15.86
CA CYS A 73 9.08 -9.21 -17.31
C CYS A 73 7.83 -9.79 -17.97
N GLY A 74 7.35 -9.15 -19.03
CA GLY A 74 6.21 -9.61 -19.81
C GLY A 74 5.16 -8.52 -20.02
N SER A 75 4.02 -8.95 -20.55
CA SER A 75 2.90 -8.07 -20.90
C SER A 75 1.66 -8.44 -20.09
N CYS A 76 0.71 -7.52 -20.04
CA CYS A 76 -0.61 -7.74 -19.46
C CYS A 76 -1.45 -8.69 -20.34
N LYS A 77 -1.20 -10.00 -20.27
CA LYS A 77 -1.96 -11.01 -21.03
C LYS A 77 -2.73 -11.94 -20.08
N GLY A 78 -4.06 -11.95 -20.20
CA GLY A 78 -4.97 -12.80 -19.44
C GLY A 78 -6.33 -12.11 -19.20
N LYS A 79 -7.44 -12.84 -19.32
CA LYS A 79 -8.81 -12.30 -19.17
C LYS A 79 -9.12 -11.79 -17.74
N ASP A 80 -8.33 -12.21 -16.74
CA ASP A 80 -8.56 -11.90 -15.33
C ASP A 80 -7.77 -10.70 -14.79
N ILE A 81 -6.94 -10.05 -15.61
CA ILE A 81 -6.08 -8.95 -15.15
C ILE A 81 -6.73 -7.59 -15.46
N LYS A 82 -7.85 -7.30 -14.79
CA LYS A 82 -8.56 -6.00 -14.92
C LYS A 82 -7.75 -4.80 -14.39
N ASP A 83 -6.66 -5.03 -13.67
CA ASP A 83 -5.79 -4.01 -13.11
C ASP A 83 -4.34 -4.37 -13.40
N CYS A 84 -3.88 -3.93 -14.57
CA CYS A 84 -2.55 -4.21 -15.09
C CYS A 84 -2.00 -2.99 -15.82
N TYR A 85 -0.70 -2.77 -15.66
CA TYR A 85 0.04 -1.76 -16.37
C TYR A 85 1.31 -2.38 -16.95
N ALA A 86 1.55 -2.18 -18.25
CA ALA A 86 2.75 -2.61 -18.95
C ALA A 86 3.51 -1.40 -19.51
N CYS A 87 4.84 -1.50 -19.58
CA CYS A 87 5.71 -0.39 -19.96
C CYS A 87 7.08 -0.88 -20.46
N LYS A 88 7.83 -0.01 -21.16
CA LYS A 88 9.04 -0.35 -21.94
C LYS A 88 10.31 0.37 -21.47
N THR A 89 10.29 0.96 -20.29
CA THR A 89 11.45 1.68 -19.72
C THR A 89 11.88 1.01 -18.42
N ASP A 90 13.14 1.17 -18.05
CA ASP A 90 13.68 0.54 -16.84
C ASP A 90 12.85 0.84 -15.60
N TYR A 91 12.58 -0.20 -14.82
CA TYR A 91 11.90 -0.17 -13.53
C TYR A 91 10.55 0.56 -13.54
N CYS A 92 9.89 0.64 -14.69
CA CYS A 92 8.67 1.42 -14.88
C CYS A 92 7.43 0.81 -14.20
N ASN A 93 7.51 -0.46 -13.80
CA ASN A 93 6.42 -1.24 -13.23
C ASN A 93 6.28 -1.05 -11.71
N GLU A 94 6.25 0.21 -11.28
CA GLU A 94 6.00 0.60 -9.88
C GLU A 94 4.56 0.27 -9.45
N GLU A 95 4.36 0.01 -8.15
CA GLU A 95 3.02 -0.33 -7.62
C GLU A 95 1.98 0.77 -7.87
N LYS A 96 2.40 2.05 -7.86
CA LYS A 96 1.52 3.19 -8.06
C LYS A 96 0.85 3.26 -9.45
N ARG A 97 1.29 2.42 -10.38
CA ARG A 97 0.74 2.34 -11.74
C ARG A 97 -0.57 1.55 -11.82
N VAL A 98 -0.90 0.78 -10.79
CA VAL A 98 -2.17 0.03 -10.69
C VAL A 98 -3.02 0.59 -9.56
N TYR A 99 -4.33 0.28 -9.59
CA TYR A 99 -5.20 0.67 -8.50
C TYR A 99 -4.73 0.02 -7.20
N LYS A 100 -4.81 0.77 -6.10
CA LYS A 100 -4.75 0.18 -4.78
C LYS A 100 -6.13 -0.32 -4.39
N HIS A 101 -6.18 -1.25 -3.46
CA HIS A 101 -7.46 -1.67 -2.87
C HIS A 101 -7.54 -1.12 -1.46
N CYS A 102 -8.72 -0.65 -1.08
CA CYS A 102 -9.07 -0.36 0.30
C CYS A 102 -9.98 -1.49 0.81
N LEU A 103 -9.98 -1.76 2.11
CA LEU A 103 -11.05 -2.55 2.71
C LEU A 103 -12.38 -1.80 2.55
N ASP A 104 -13.45 -2.53 2.23
CA ASP A 104 -14.79 -2.00 1.99
C ASP A 104 -15.82 -2.81 2.78
N GLY A 105 -16.68 -2.13 3.53
CA GLY A 105 -17.75 -2.77 4.29
C GLY A 105 -17.77 -2.38 5.77
N ILE A 106 -18.56 -3.12 6.55
CA ILE A 106 -18.73 -2.92 7.99
C ILE A 106 -18.08 -4.09 8.71
N TYR A 107 -17.17 -3.79 9.63
CA TYR A 107 -16.39 -4.75 10.39
C TYR A 107 -16.68 -4.59 11.88
N ASP A 108 -16.71 -5.71 12.59
CA ASP A 108 -16.70 -5.76 14.05
C ASP A 108 -15.36 -6.37 14.51
N TYR A 109 -14.93 -6.08 15.74
CA TYR A 109 -13.72 -6.63 16.37
C TYR A 109 -13.74 -8.16 16.50
N SER A 110 -14.93 -8.76 16.44
CA SER A 110 -15.15 -10.22 16.54
C SER A 110 -14.97 -10.99 15.23
N TYR A 111 -14.81 -10.31 14.09
CA TYR A 111 -14.88 -10.94 12.77
C TYR A 111 -13.58 -11.65 12.38
N GLN A 112 -13.52 -12.96 12.63
CA GLN A 112 -12.50 -13.86 12.06
C GLN A 112 -13.16 -14.75 10.99
N GLY A 113 -12.58 -14.80 9.78
CA GLY A 113 -12.90 -15.84 8.78
C GLY A 113 -13.64 -15.42 7.49
N ILE A 114 -14.08 -14.16 7.35
CA ILE A 114 -14.66 -13.69 6.08
C ILE A 114 -13.60 -12.97 5.23
N LYS A 115 -13.51 -13.36 3.95
CA LYS A 115 -12.66 -12.69 2.98
C LYS A 115 -13.09 -11.22 2.85
N PRO A 116 -12.22 -10.25 3.17
CA PRO A 116 -12.63 -8.85 3.21
C PRO A 116 -13.04 -8.38 1.83
N LYS A 117 -14.22 -7.77 1.75
CA LYS A 117 -14.63 -7.03 0.56
C LYS A 117 -13.68 -5.84 0.38
N THR A 118 -13.43 -5.50 -0.88
CA THR A 118 -12.54 -4.39 -1.23
C THR A 118 -13.15 -3.51 -2.29
N CYS A 119 -12.77 -2.24 -2.28
CA CYS A 119 -13.01 -1.29 -3.35
C CYS A 119 -11.67 -0.85 -3.95
N LYS A 120 -11.70 -0.41 -5.21
CA LYS A 120 -10.50 0.05 -5.94
C LYS A 120 -10.41 1.56 -5.93
N ASN A 121 -9.22 2.10 -5.74
CA ASN A 121 -8.97 3.53 -5.82
C ASN A 121 -7.58 3.82 -6.40
N LYS A 122 -7.37 5.01 -7.01
CA LYS A 122 -6.03 5.33 -7.54
C LYS A 122 -5.01 5.27 -6.40
N TYR A 123 -3.75 4.98 -6.71
CA TYR A 123 -2.74 4.76 -5.68
C TYR A 123 -2.62 5.95 -4.70
N GLU A 124 -2.67 7.17 -5.22
CA GLU A 124 -2.58 8.41 -4.44
C GLU A 124 -3.89 8.83 -3.74
N ASP A 125 -5.03 8.24 -4.13
CA ASP A 125 -6.32 8.58 -3.55
C ASP A 125 -6.47 7.99 -2.14
N TYR A 126 -7.52 8.34 -1.41
CA TYR A 126 -7.64 7.95 0.00
C TYR A 126 -8.40 6.63 0.16
N CYS A 127 -8.10 5.93 1.25
CA CYS A 127 -8.98 4.97 1.90
C CYS A 127 -9.45 5.60 3.21
N TYR A 128 -10.60 5.17 3.72
CA TYR A 128 -11.10 5.60 5.03
C TYR A 128 -11.47 4.44 5.94
N SER A 129 -11.56 4.74 7.23
CA SER A 129 -12.23 3.92 8.24
C SER A 129 -12.90 4.83 9.25
N GLU A 130 -14.17 4.57 9.55
CA GLU A 130 -15.06 5.39 10.36
C GLU A 130 -15.68 4.54 11.47
N ILE A 131 -15.59 4.98 12.72
CA ILE A 131 -16.39 4.38 13.79
C ILE A 131 -17.85 4.80 13.58
N ILE A 132 -18.70 3.79 13.45
CA ILE A 132 -20.15 3.92 13.41
C ILE A 132 -20.75 3.32 14.70
N GLU A 133 -22.07 3.30 14.81
CA GLU A 133 -22.76 2.83 16.02
C GLU A 133 -22.37 1.39 16.43
N ASN A 134 -22.41 1.12 17.74
CA ASN A 134 -22.09 -0.17 18.35
C ASN A 134 -20.63 -0.63 18.12
N ASN A 135 -19.67 0.30 18.12
CA ASN A 135 -18.23 0.03 17.92
C ASN A 135 -17.89 -0.68 16.60
N LYS A 136 -18.80 -0.63 15.62
CA LYS A 136 -18.53 -1.13 14.28
C LYS A 136 -17.69 -0.13 13.51
N ILE A 137 -16.86 -0.64 12.59
CA ILE A 137 -15.99 0.18 11.75
C ILE A 137 -16.46 0.06 10.30
N LYS A 138 -16.90 1.17 9.72
CA LYS A 138 -17.16 1.28 8.28
C LYS A 138 -15.88 1.63 7.56
N LYS A 139 -15.50 0.86 6.54
CA LYS A 139 -14.31 1.07 5.72
C LYS A 139 -14.71 1.29 4.26
N GLY A 140 -13.89 2.02 3.52
CA GLY A 140 -14.09 2.17 2.09
C GLY A 140 -13.03 3.03 1.39
N CYS A 141 -13.33 3.39 0.14
CA CYS A 141 -12.52 4.24 -0.71
C CYS A 141 -12.94 5.71 -0.58
N GLY A 142 -11.99 6.61 -0.75
CA GLY A 142 -12.18 8.05 -0.68
C GLY A 142 -11.84 8.65 0.68
N LYS A 143 -12.24 9.91 0.83
CA LYS A 143 -12.14 10.66 2.09
C LYS A 143 -13.47 10.59 2.84
N CYS A 144 -13.41 10.90 4.13
CA CYS A 144 -14.56 11.06 4.99
C CYS A 144 -14.43 12.38 5.76
N THR A 145 -15.56 12.94 6.17
CA THR A 145 -15.64 14.27 6.82
C THR A 145 -16.03 14.20 8.30
N LYS A 146 -16.40 13.02 8.79
CA LYS A 146 -16.81 12.83 10.19
C LYS A 146 -15.62 12.83 11.13
N THR A 147 -15.83 13.33 12.34
CA THR A 147 -14.80 13.36 13.39
C THR A 147 -14.31 11.96 13.75
N THR A 148 -15.18 10.95 13.73
CA THR A 148 -14.88 9.53 14.04
C THR A 148 -14.15 8.79 12.91
N CYS A 149 -13.64 9.51 11.92
CA CYS A 149 -13.08 8.93 10.73
C CYS A 149 -11.59 9.22 10.57
N ILE A 150 -10.86 8.21 10.12
CA ILE A 150 -9.44 8.29 9.75
C ILE A 150 -9.33 8.00 8.26
N THR A 151 -8.59 8.84 7.55
CA THR A 151 -8.21 8.60 6.15
C THR A 151 -6.73 8.28 6.03
N CYS A 152 -6.37 7.44 5.06
CA CYS A 152 -4.98 7.14 4.72
C CYS A 152 -4.81 7.07 3.20
N ASN A 153 -3.64 7.45 2.70
CA ASN A 153 -3.29 7.34 1.28
C ASN A 153 -2.00 6.54 1.02
N ASN A 154 -1.31 6.10 2.08
CA ASN A 154 0.00 5.44 2.00
C ASN A 154 -0.09 3.95 1.63
N GLY A 155 -0.56 3.65 0.41
CA GLY A 155 -0.48 2.31 -0.19
C GLY A 155 -1.70 1.40 -0.01
N HIS A 156 -1.53 0.15 -0.44
CA HIS A 156 -2.56 -0.88 -0.49
C HIS A 156 -3.10 -1.23 0.91
N ARG A 157 -4.42 -1.26 1.07
CA ARG A 157 -5.12 -1.58 2.33
C ARG A 157 -4.59 -0.82 3.54
N CYS A 158 -4.17 0.43 3.35
CA CYS A 158 -3.71 1.27 4.46
C CYS A 158 -4.78 1.43 5.57
N ASN A 159 -6.05 1.18 5.25
CA ASN A 159 -7.18 1.24 6.17
C ASN A 159 -7.43 -0.08 6.93
N ASP A 160 -6.51 -1.05 6.90
CA ASP A 160 -6.61 -2.29 7.68
C ASP A 160 -6.25 -2.06 9.16
N LYS A 161 -5.03 -1.58 9.43
CA LYS A 161 -4.43 -1.47 10.76
C LYS A 161 -4.64 -0.11 11.44
N LEU A 162 -5.80 0.51 11.27
CA LEU A 162 -6.06 1.82 11.88
C LEU A 162 -6.51 1.66 13.33
N ASP A 163 -5.82 2.36 14.23
CA ASP A 163 -6.12 2.37 15.67
C ASP A 163 -7.20 3.39 16.01
N PHE A 164 -8.30 2.89 16.56
CA PHE A 164 -9.47 3.66 16.95
C PHE A 164 -9.58 3.92 18.46
N ARG A 165 -8.62 3.43 19.27
CA ARG A 165 -8.67 3.59 20.73
C ARG A 165 -8.63 5.05 21.19
N THR A 166 -8.15 5.95 20.33
CA THR A 166 -8.11 7.39 20.60
C THR A 166 -9.46 8.11 20.43
N PHE A 167 -10.59 7.42 20.27
CA PHE A 167 -11.90 8.08 20.16
C PHE A 167 -12.74 7.90 21.42
N CYS A 168 -13.19 9.01 22.02
CA CYS A 168 -14.04 9.00 23.21
C CYS A 168 -15.38 9.70 22.97
N ARG A 169 -16.40 9.21 23.68
CA ARG A 169 -17.73 9.84 23.74
C ARG A 169 -17.70 11.01 24.73
N THR A 170 -18.18 12.17 24.31
CA THR A 170 -18.29 13.38 25.15
C THR A 170 -19.71 13.93 25.13
N LYS A 171 -20.01 14.92 25.98
CA LYS A 171 -21.30 15.63 25.98
C LYS A 171 -21.58 16.31 24.63
N ASN A 172 -20.54 16.71 23.90
CA ASN A 172 -20.63 17.39 22.61
C ASN A 172 -20.42 16.43 21.42
N GLY A 173 -20.62 15.13 21.64
CA GLY A 173 -20.42 14.08 20.64
C GLY A 173 -19.07 13.38 20.72
N ASN A 174 -18.78 12.54 19.72
CA ASN A 174 -17.55 11.74 19.68
C ASN A 174 -16.37 12.60 19.21
N LYS A 175 -15.26 12.55 19.94
CA LYS A 175 -14.04 13.33 19.67
C LYS A 175 -12.81 12.42 19.65
N LYS A 176 -11.82 12.79 18.83
CA LYS A 176 -10.47 12.21 18.88
C LYS A 176 -9.70 12.81 20.07
N CYS A 177 -9.21 11.96 20.95
CA CYS A 177 -8.39 12.25 22.10
C CYS A 177 -6.91 12.02 21.79
N LYS A 178 -6.04 12.53 22.66
CA LYS A 178 -4.59 12.29 22.59
C LYS A 178 -4.26 10.91 23.18
N GLU A 179 -4.94 10.56 24.26
CA GLU A 179 -4.85 9.27 24.94
C GLU A 179 -5.82 8.24 24.33
N ASP A 180 -5.51 6.96 24.56
CA ASP A 180 -6.29 5.80 24.11
C ASP A 180 -7.29 5.27 25.17
N TRP A 181 -7.47 6.02 26.26
CA TRP A 181 -8.39 5.70 27.36
C TRP A 181 -9.48 6.77 27.49
N CYS A 182 -10.70 6.33 27.73
CA CYS A 182 -11.84 7.20 28.01
C CYS A 182 -12.31 7.02 29.46
N TYR A 183 -12.68 8.10 30.12
CA TYR A 183 -13.24 8.04 31.48
C TYR A 183 -14.72 8.47 31.49
N ILE A 184 -15.46 7.95 32.47
CA ILE A 184 -16.78 8.43 32.86
C ILE A 184 -16.76 8.62 34.37
N ALA A 185 -17.20 9.77 34.85
CA ALA A 185 -17.21 10.10 36.27
C ALA A 185 -18.49 10.85 36.64
N PRO A 186 -19.14 10.54 37.78
CA PRO A 186 -20.16 11.39 38.35
C PRO A 186 -19.49 12.65 38.93
N LEU A 187 -19.85 13.82 38.44
CA LEU A 187 -19.28 15.11 38.88
C LEU A 187 -20.37 16.02 39.41
N ASP A 188 -20.11 16.66 40.55
CA ASP A 188 -20.97 17.75 41.06
C ASP A 188 -20.73 19.07 40.29
N GLU A 189 -21.56 20.09 40.53
CA GLU A 189 -21.44 21.38 39.82
C GLU A 189 -20.13 22.12 40.10
N ARG A 190 -19.53 21.94 41.28
CA ARG A 190 -18.26 22.56 41.66
C ARG A 190 -17.08 21.88 40.96
N GLU A 191 -17.19 20.59 40.67
CA GLU A 191 -16.17 19.78 40.00
C GLU A 191 -16.21 19.95 38.47
N LYS A 192 -17.40 20.11 37.87
CA LYS A 192 -17.56 20.35 36.42
C LYS A 192 -16.74 21.55 35.93
N GLY A 193 -16.74 22.65 36.68
CA GLY A 193 -16.00 23.88 36.33
C GLY A 193 -14.47 23.71 36.31
N LYS A 194 -13.92 22.70 37.01
CA LYS A 194 -12.47 22.46 37.06
C LYS A 194 -11.95 21.67 35.85
N ILE A 195 -12.79 20.84 35.24
CA ILE A 195 -12.38 19.92 34.16
C ILE A 195 -12.46 20.58 32.77
N GLN A 196 -13.37 21.53 32.58
CA GLN A 196 -13.57 22.22 31.30
C GLN A 196 -12.31 23.00 30.85
N ASN A 197 -11.53 23.52 31.81
CA ASN A 197 -10.26 24.22 31.58
C ASN A 197 -9.09 23.30 31.14
N ILE A 198 -9.23 21.98 31.23
CA ILE A 198 -8.16 21.01 30.88
C ILE A 198 -8.30 20.53 29.42
N LEU A 199 -9.52 20.50 28.89
CA LEU A 199 -9.81 20.01 27.52
C LEU A 199 -9.61 21.07 26.42
N GLU A 200 -9.38 22.33 26.80
CA GLU A 200 -9.22 23.49 25.91
C GLU A 200 -7.81 24.12 25.92
N ALA A 201 -6.78 23.40 26.38
CA ALA A 201 -5.41 23.93 26.26
C ALA A 201 -5.02 24.04 24.76
N PRO A 202 -4.48 25.20 24.32
CA PRO A 202 -4.28 25.48 22.91
C PRO A 202 -3.20 24.58 22.32
N SER A 203 -3.49 24.01 21.14
CA SER A 203 -2.51 23.42 20.25
C SER A 203 -1.48 24.48 19.86
N LYS A 204 -0.30 24.45 20.49
CA LYS A 204 0.89 25.13 19.97
C LYS A 204 1.44 24.29 18.82
N TRP A 205 1.59 24.94 17.68
CA TRP A 205 2.21 24.45 16.44
C TRP A 205 3.72 24.27 16.64
#